data_AF-A0A5A7Z1C4-F1
#
_entry.id   AF-A0A5A7Z1C4-F1
#
_cell.length_a   1.000
_cell.length_b   1.000
_cell.length_c   1.000
_cell.angle_alpha   90.00
_cell.angle_beta   90.00
_cell.angle_gamma   90.00
#
_symmetry.space_group_name_H-M   'P 1'
#
loop_
_entity.id
_entity.type
_entity.pdbx_description
1 polymer ?
#
loop_
_entity_poly.entity_id
_entity_poly.type
_entity_poly.pdbx_seq_one_letter_code
_entity_poly.pdbx_strand_id
1 'polypeptide(L)'
;MNLQSRSKRWLAMTEVTQAFTGGMLISIAAMRQHGRELPLRDQLTLVRQAPHNDLKLTIEADPVEPGMPLSDVLSDVERALNNFTTGVEFEPTLRALDASLEKANVALREWTGDDQLRIEEIVSDLERAFLLSLIITLTSQTYLVDWDDKWRGLHEDFLTGKIDQDVAHYVDIETMIPCFEAGPGRVHAQHIHSALRSGTTMFIAGAPPMAVDHYPEFQSIIYSQWFAYMHAIWDEQFREKIATYFSTEAVPLEKDDVLNDFFGDIRLIRNDYVHNQGVTTDAVKCKLPLWQFEPGKPLNITTEQMVALIELFPRDALAVKPTPRPAQTRANVPGSIDLRLKEAFVKRAKELKVNRGAAIDEAINMWLASKADA
;
A
#
# COMPACT_ATOMS: atom_id res chain seq x y z
N MET A 1 9.34 -3.45 4.52
CA MET A 1 8.25 -2.70 3.88
C MET A 1 8.87 -1.58 3.03
N ASN A 2 8.40 -1.33 1.81
CA ASN A 2 8.91 -0.22 1.01
C ASN A 2 8.48 1.11 1.65
N LEU A 3 9.46 1.89 2.11
CA LEU A 3 9.22 3.20 2.72
C LEU A 3 8.63 4.14 1.67
N GLN A 4 7.44 4.69 1.93
CA GLN A 4 6.84 5.74 1.14
C GLN A 4 7.62 7.03 1.41
N SER A 5 8.45 7.42 0.45
CA SER A 5 9.33 8.59 0.55
C SER A 5 9.28 9.36 -0.76
N ARG A 6 8.97 10.65 -0.66
CA ARG A 6 8.94 11.59 -1.76
C ARG A 6 10.29 11.71 -2.45
N SER A 7 11.36 11.89 -1.68
CA SER A 7 12.73 11.98 -2.21
C SER A 7 13.17 10.73 -2.96
N LYS A 8 12.79 9.52 -2.49
CA LYS A 8 13.07 8.27 -3.21
C LYS A 8 12.32 8.15 -4.53
N ARG A 9 11.08 8.65 -4.61
CA ARG A 9 10.32 8.69 -5.88
C ARG A 9 11.00 9.61 -6.88
N TRP A 10 11.40 10.80 -6.43
CA TRP A 10 12.17 11.74 -7.24
C TRP A 10 13.48 11.14 -7.71
N LEU A 11 14.24 10.50 -6.82
CA LEU A 11 15.51 9.84 -7.15
C LEU A 11 15.33 8.81 -8.27
N ALA A 12 14.33 7.93 -8.15
CA ALA A 12 14.07 6.92 -9.18
C ALA A 12 13.78 7.57 -10.55
N MET A 13 13.00 8.65 -10.57
CA MET A 13 12.66 9.36 -11.81
C MET A 13 13.88 10.08 -12.41
N THR A 14 14.68 10.76 -11.58
CA THR A 14 15.87 11.48 -12.03
C THR A 14 16.98 10.54 -12.46
N GLU A 15 17.13 9.36 -11.86
CA GLU A 15 18.08 8.32 -12.30
C GLU A 15 17.72 7.74 -13.67
N VAL A 16 16.44 7.39 -13.90
CA VAL A 16 15.97 6.90 -15.20
C VAL A 16 16.16 7.96 -16.27
N THR A 17 15.82 9.21 -15.97
CA THR A 17 15.98 10.32 -16.93
C THR A 17 17.45 10.58 -17.22
N GLN A 18 18.34 10.57 -16.20
CA GLN A 18 19.78 10.78 -16.40
C GLN A 18 20.41 9.67 -17.25
N ALA A 19 20.06 8.41 -16.99
CA ALA A 19 20.56 7.29 -17.78
C ALA A 19 20.20 7.46 -19.27
N PHE A 20 18.99 7.97 -19.54
CA PHE A 20 18.54 8.28 -20.87
C PHE A 20 19.30 9.47 -21.49
N THR A 21 19.43 10.61 -20.79
CA THR A 21 20.15 11.79 -21.27
C THR A 21 21.62 11.53 -21.54
N GLY A 22 22.30 10.82 -20.64
CA GLY A 22 23.69 10.41 -20.81
C GLY A 22 23.87 9.48 -22.02
N GLY A 23 22.98 8.50 -22.20
CA GLY A 23 22.99 7.61 -23.37
C GLY A 23 22.80 8.35 -24.70
N MET A 24 21.94 9.38 -24.71
CA MET A 24 21.75 10.24 -25.89
C MET A 24 23.00 11.07 -26.19
N LEU A 25 23.64 11.66 -25.18
CA LEU A 25 24.87 12.44 -25.38
C LEU A 25 26.01 11.59 -25.97
N ILE A 26 26.15 10.33 -25.52
CA ILE A 26 27.10 9.37 -26.10
C ILE A 26 26.77 9.11 -27.57
N SER A 27 25.48 8.91 -27.88
CA SER A 27 25.03 8.63 -29.24
C SER A 27 25.26 9.83 -30.19
N ILE A 28 24.99 11.04 -29.74
CA ILE A 28 25.25 12.28 -30.49
C ILE A 28 26.74 12.46 -30.75
N ALA A 29 27.59 12.22 -29.74
CA ALA A 29 29.03 12.28 -29.88
C ALA A 29 29.54 11.27 -30.93
N ALA A 30 29.03 10.04 -30.92
CA ALA A 30 29.37 9.01 -31.91
C ALA A 30 28.93 9.40 -33.33
N MET A 31 27.71 9.94 -33.51
CA MET A 31 27.25 10.43 -34.81
C MET A 31 28.15 11.54 -35.35
N ARG A 32 28.55 12.50 -34.50
CA ARG A 32 29.44 13.60 -34.86
C ARG A 32 30.82 13.10 -35.29
N GLN A 33 31.37 12.07 -34.62
CA GLN A 33 32.63 11.45 -35.04
C GLN A 33 32.57 10.86 -36.45
N HIS A 34 31.38 10.44 -36.90
CA HIS A 34 31.13 9.96 -38.26
C HIS A 34 30.64 11.04 -39.23
N GLY A 35 30.74 12.33 -38.86
CA GLY A 35 30.33 13.47 -39.69
C GLY A 35 28.81 13.55 -39.92
N ARG A 36 28.01 12.94 -39.03
CA ARG A 36 26.54 12.96 -39.08
C ARG A 36 26.01 13.82 -37.94
N GLU A 37 24.91 14.51 -38.21
CA GLU A 37 24.12 15.20 -37.19
C GLU A 37 22.80 14.48 -36.98
N LEU A 38 22.26 14.59 -35.77
CA LEU A 38 20.97 14.03 -35.44
C LEU A 38 19.87 14.86 -36.15
N PRO A 39 19.04 14.25 -37.01
CA PRO A 39 17.98 14.96 -37.73
C PRO A 39 16.99 15.66 -36.79
N LEU A 40 16.46 16.81 -37.20
CA LEU A 40 15.49 17.58 -36.41
C LEU A 40 14.25 16.76 -36.01
N ARG A 41 13.78 15.86 -36.88
CA ARG A 41 12.66 14.96 -36.59
C ARG A 41 12.97 14.03 -35.40
N ASP A 42 14.19 13.54 -35.32
CA ASP A 42 14.61 12.64 -34.25
C ASP A 42 14.81 13.43 -32.96
N GLN A 43 15.37 14.65 -33.03
CA GLN A 43 15.42 15.58 -31.90
C GLN A 43 14.02 15.87 -31.34
N LEU A 44 13.04 16.18 -32.20
CA LEU A 44 11.65 16.41 -31.80
C LEU A 44 11.04 15.18 -31.11
N THR A 45 11.38 13.99 -31.60
CA THR A 45 10.92 12.74 -30.99
C THR A 45 11.53 12.61 -29.59
N LEU A 46 12.84 12.82 -29.44
CA LEU A 46 13.55 12.70 -28.16
C LEU A 46 13.11 13.72 -27.11
N VAL A 47 12.87 14.97 -27.50
CA VAL A 47 12.29 15.99 -26.60
C VAL A 47 10.91 15.56 -26.09
N ARG A 48 10.18 14.77 -26.88
CA ARG A 48 8.85 14.25 -26.54
C ARG A 48 8.86 12.81 -26.00
N GLN A 49 10.02 12.19 -25.80
CA GLN A 49 10.09 10.80 -25.37
C GLN A 49 9.66 10.62 -23.91
N ALA A 50 9.22 9.39 -23.62
CA ALA A 50 8.62 9.00 -22.35
C ALA A 50 9.44 9.42 -21.12
N PRO A 51 10.78 9.24 -21.03
CA PRO A 51 11.50 9.60 -19.81
C PRO A 51 11.41 11.09 -19.44
N HIS A 52 11.50 12.00 -20.41
CA HIS A 52 11.35 13.44 -20.16
C HIS A 52 9.90 13.82 -19.86
N ASN A 53 8.95 13.15 -20.52
CA ASN A 53 7.54 13.35 -20.29
C ASN A 53 7.14 12.85 -18.89
N ASP A 54 7.66 11.71 -18.45
CA ASP A 54 7.43 11.13 -17.14
C ASP A 54 8.02 12.02 -16.04
N LEU A 55 9.17 12.66 -16.28
CA LEU A 55 9.73 13.66 -15.36
C LEU A 55 8.82 14.90 -15.27
N LYS A 56 8.25 15.37 -16.40
CA LYS A 56 7.26 16.46 -16.41
C LYS A 56 5.98 16.07 -15.66
N LEU A 57 5.47 14.87 -15.88
CA LEU A 57 4.30 14.35 -15.17
C LEU A 57 4.58 14.14 -13.68
N THR A 58 5.83 13.83 -13.30
CA THR A 58 6.25 13.76 -11.89
C THR A 58 6.23 15.14 -11.24
N ILE A 59 6.72 16.19 -11.93
CA ILE A 59 6.61 17.58 -11.47
C ILE A 59 5.15 17.98 -11.27
N GLU A 60 4.26 17.59 -12.19
CA GLU A 60 2.82 17.86 -12.10
C GLU A 60 2.14 17.10 -10.95
N ALA A 61 2.45 15.81 -10.80
CA ALA A 61 1.80 14.94 -9.83
C ALA A 61 2.32 15.10 -8.40
N ASP A 62 3.56 15.59 -8.24
CA ASP A 62 4.24 15.69 -6.95
C ASP A 62 4.98 17.05 -6.81
N PRO A 63 4.28 18.20 -6.94
CA PRO A 63 4.91 19.52 -7.01
C PRO A 63 5.56 19.93 -5.68
N VAL A 64 6.83 20.29 -5.71
CA VAL A 64 7.57 20.68 -4.50
C VAL A 64 7.46 22.19 -4.28
N GLU A 65 6.93 22.61 -3.14
CA GLU A 65 6.73 24.04 -2.85
C GLU A 65 8.07 24.82 -2.83
N PRO A 66 8.11 26.04 -3.40
CA PRO A 66 9.28 26.90 -3.32
C PRO A 66 9.73 27.18 -1.89
N GLY A 67 11.04 27.13 -1.64
CA GLY A 67 11.65 27.37 -0.33
C GLY A 67 11.76 26.14 0.55
N MET A 68 11.34 24.97 0.07
CA MET A 68 11.63 23.69 0.70
C MET A 68 13.02 23.19 0.27
N PRO A 69 13.77 22.52 1.16
CA PRO A 69 15.09 21.96 0.80
C PRO A 69 15.06 21.08 -0.46
N LEU A 70 14.00 20.30 -0.65
CA LEU A 70 13.85 19.43 -1.82
C LEU A 70 13.63 20.25 -3.11
N SER A 71 12.97 21.42 -3.00
CA SER A 71 12.76 22.33 -4.13
C SER A 71 14.10 22.88 -4.62
N ASP A 72 15.03 23.21 -3.72
CA ASP A 72 16.35 23.70 -4.09
C ASP A 72 17.12 22.67 -4.95
N VAL A 73 17.01 21.38 -4.59
CA VAL A 73 17.64 20.28 -5.33
C VAL A 73 17.03 20.11 -6.73
N LEU A 74 15.71 20.24 -6.85
CA LEU A 74 14.98 19.96 -8.10
C LEU A 74 14.84 21.18 -9.02
N SER A 75 14.99 22.39 -8.50
CA SER A 75 14.76 23.64 -9.25
C SER A 75 15.63 23.77 -10.51
N ASP A 76 16.88 23.30 -10.45
CA ASP A 76 17.79 23.30 -11.60
C ASP A 76 17.34 22.28 -12.66
N VAL A 77 16.81 21.13 -12.23
CA VAL A 77 16.26 20.09 -13.11
C VAL A 77 15.02 20.60 -13.83
N GLU A 78 14.07 21.20 -13.10
CA GLU A 78 12.86 21.78 -13.68
C GLU A 78 13.20 22.87 -14.71
N ARG A 79 14.14 23.76 -14.37
CA ARG A 79 14.60 24.82 -15.27
C ARG A 79 15.23 24.24 -16.53
N ALA A 80 16.11 23.25 -16.40
CA ALA A 80 16.78 22.64 -17.54
C ALA A 80 15.80 21.86 -18.43
N LEU A 81 14.84 21.16 -17.83
CA LEU A 81 13.80 20.41 -18.54
C LEU A 81 12.85 21.33 -19.32
N ASN A 82 12.49 22.48 -18.77
CA ASN A 82 11.66 23.48 -19.43
C ASN A 82 12.39 24.17 -20.60
N ASN A 83 13.71 24.29 -20.50
CA ASN A 83 14.55 24.86 -21.57
C ASN A 83 14.97 23.82 -22.63
N PHE A 84 14.72 22.53 -22.40
CA PHE A 84 15.12 21.48 -23.33
C PHE A 84 14.37 21.59 -24.65
N THR A 85 15.09 21.90 -25.71
CA THR A 85 14.53 22.26 -27.03
C THR A 85 15.31 21.61 -28.17
N THR A 86 14.86 21.82 -29.40
CA THR A 86 15.48 21.26 -30.62
C THR A 86 16.30 22.31 -31.38
N GLY A 87 16.99 21.89 -32.44
CA GLY A 87 17.79 22.77 -33.29
C GLY A 87 19.21 22.96 -32.76
N VAL A 88 19.78 24.15 -32.97
CA VAL A 88 21.16 24.49 -32.56
C VAL A 88 21.37 24.38 -31.04
N GLU A 89 20.31 24.61 -30.27
CA GLU A 89 20.32 24.52 -28.80
C GLU A 89 20.07 23.11 -28.26
N PHE A 90 19.83 22.12 -29.13
CA PHE A 90 19.48 20.76 -28.69
C PHE A 90 20.55 20.13 -27.81
N GLU A 91 21.79 20.07 -28.28
CA GLU A 91 22.88 19.48 -27.49
C GLU A 91 23.26 20.33 -26.26
N PRO A 92 23.40 21.67 -26.35
CA PRO A 92 23.63 22.50 -25.17
C PRO A 92 22.57 22.31 -24.07
N THR A 93 21.28 22.31 -24.43
CA THR A 93 20.19 22.16 -23.46
C THR A 93 20.07 20.73 -22.93
N LEU A 94 20.38 19.72 -23.75
CA LEU A 94 20.49 18.31 -23.30
C LEU A 94 21.62 18.13 -22.29
N ARG A 95 22.80 18.73 -22.53
CA ARG A 95 23.92 18.70 -21.58
C ARG A 95 23.59 19.40 -20.27
N ALA A 96 22.88 20.53 -20.33
CA ALA A 96 22.44 21.24 -19.14
C ALA A 96 21.45 20.39 -18.32
N LEU A 97 20.51 19.69 -18.99
CA LEU A 97 19.59 18.77 -18.33
C LEU A 97 20.33 17.59 -17.69
N ASP A 98 21.21 16.93 -18.41
CA ASP A 98 22.01 15.80 -17.90
C ASP A 98 22.83 16.19 -16.65
N ALA A 99 23.51 17.33 -16.69
CA ALA A 99 24.28 17.83 -15.56
C ALA A 99 23.39 18.21 -14.36
N SER A 100 22.21 18.78 -14.59
CA SER A 100 21.26 19.07 -13.52
C SER A 100 20.74 17.80 -12.86
N LEU A 101 20.46 16.75 -13.66
CA LEU A 101 20.01 15.44 -13.17
C LEU A 101 21.11 14.73 -12.38
N GLU A 102 22.37 14.79 -12.84
CA GLU A 102 23.52 14.24 -12.12
C GLU A 102 23.64 14.86 -10.73
N LYS A 103 23.62 16.20 -10.66
CA LYS A 103 23.69 16.95 -9.41
C LYS A 103 22.52 16.60 -8.47
N ALA A 104 21.30 16.53 -9.00
CA ALA A 104 20.12 16.15 -8.24
C ALA A 104 20.23 14.71 -7.71
N ASN A 105 20.69 13.76 -8.52
CA ASN A 105 20.86 12.36 -8.12
C ASN A 105 21.88 12.20 -6.98
N VAL A 106 22.98 12.95 -6.99
CA VAL A 106 23.95 12.96 -5.88
C VAL A 106 23.27 13.44 -4.59
N ALA A 107 22.58 14.59 -4.65
CA ALA A 107 21.90 15.15 -3.48
C ALA A 107 20.76 14.24 -2.95
N LEU A 108 20.00 13.61 -3.85
CA LEU A 108 18.87 12.74 -3.49
C LEU A 108 19.30 11.40 -2.90
N ARG A 109 20.46 10.85 -3.31
CA ARG A 109 21.00 9.60 -2.73
C ARG A 109 21.44 9.76 -1.27
N GLU A 110 21.91 10.96 -0.92
CA GLU A 110 22.35 11.30 0.44
C GLU A 110 21.23 12.00 1.25
N TRP A 111 20.00 12.02 0.72
CA TRP A 111 18.90 12.77 1.30
C TRP A 111 18.44 12.22 2.64
N THR A 112 18.46 13.07 3.67
CA THR A 112 17.91 12.81 5.01
C THR A 112 16.74 13.74 5.35
N GLY A 113 16.34 14.63 4.44
CA GLY A 113 15.32 15.66 4.69
C GLY A 113 13.88 15.15 4.79
N ASP A 114 13.63 13.85 4.62
CA ASP A 114 12.30 13.25 4.83
C ASP A 114 11.78 13.37 6.28
N ASP A 115 12.67 13.72 7.22
CA ASP A 115 12.36 13.96 8.63
C ASP A 115 11.84 15.39 8.91
N GLN A 116 11.91 16.29 7.92
CA GLN A 116 11.54 17.71 8.05
C GLN A 116 10.28 18.08 7.25
N LEU A 117 9.48 17.07 6.88
CA LEU A 117 8.25 17.28 6.12
C LEU A 117 7.23 18.09 6.92
N ARG A 118 6.48 18.95 6.22
CA ARG A 118 5.31 19.61 6.80
C ARG A 118 4.17 18.63 6.98
N ILE A 119 3.24 18.92 7.87
CA ILE A 119 2.10 18.03 8.13
C ILE A 119 1.26 17.79 6.88
N GLU A 120 1.09 18.80 6.02
CA GLU A 120 0.34 18.70 4.77
C GLU A 120 0.99 17.68 3.81
N GLU A 121 2.32 17.62 3.78
CA GLU A 121 3.07 16.67 2.96
C GLU A 121 2.98 15.25 3.51
N ILE A 122 3.10 15.09 4.84
CA ILE A 122 2.95 13.80 5.52
C ILE A 122 1.56 13.23 5.24
N VAL A 123 0.52 14.06 5.34
CA VAL A 123 -0.87 13.66 5.07
C VAL A 123 -1.08 13.37 3.58
N SER A 124 -0.54 14.18 2.68
CA SER A 124 -0.63 13.96 1.23
C SER A 124 0.07 12.66 0.79
N ASP A 125 1.22 12.35 1.37
CA ASP A 125 1.93 11.09 1.10
C ASP A 125 1.14 9.87 1.61
N LEU A 126 0.52 9.98 2.80
CA LEU A 126 -0.35 8.94 3.35
C LEU A 126 -1.59 8.73 2.47
N GLU A 127 -2.24 9.81 2.04
CA GLU A 127 -3.41 9.77 1.17
C GLU A 127 -3.07 9.15 -0.19
N ARG A 128 -1.93 9.52 -0.77
CA ARG A 128 -1.44 8.92 -2.01
C ARG A 128 -1.23 7.41 -1.84
N ALA A 129 -0.58 6.97 -0.76
CA ALA A 129 -0.38 5.55 -0.48
C ALA A 129 -1.72 4.81 -0.29
N PHE A 130 -2.66 5.44 0.39
CA PHE A 130 -4.03 4.96 0.56
C PHE A 130 -4.74 4.79 -0.80
N LEU A 131 -4.81 5.82 -1.63
CA LEU A 131 -5.49 5.79 -2.93
C LEU A 131 -4.85 4.77 -3.89
N LEU A 132 -3.51 4.71 -3.94
CA LEU A 132 -2.79 3.73 -4.77
C LEU A 132 -3.05 2.28 -4.31
N SER A 133 -3.11 2.04 -3.00
CA SER A 133 -3.45 0.71 -2.50
C SER A 133 -4.91 0.35 -2.80
N LEU A 134 -5.81 1.32 -2.68
CA LEU A 134 -7.24 1.12 -2.90
C LEU A 134 -7.54 0.84 -4.38
N ILE A 135 -6.92 1.56 -5.33
CA ILE A 135 -7.11 1.27 -6.76
C ILE A 135 -6.60 -0.13 -7.12
N ILE A 136 -5.46 -0.57 -6.57
CA ILE A 136 -4.98 -1.95 -6.77
C ILE A 136 -6.03 -2.93 -6.25
N THR A 137 -6.51 -2.74 -5.02
CA THR A 137 -7.53 -3.60 -4.39
C THR A 137 -8.82 -3.67 -5.20
N LEU A 138 -9.32 -2.53 -5.69
CA LEU A 138 -10.57 -2.46 -6.44
C LEU A 138 -10.45 -3.02 -7.87
N THR A 139 -9.25 -2.99 -8.47
CA THR A 139 -9.02 -3.45 -9.85
C THR A 139 -8.45 -4.88 -9.93
N SER A 140 -7.96 -5.44 -8.81
CA SER A 140 -7.33 -6.77 -8.74
C SER A 140 -8.19 -7.91 -9.31
N GLN A 141 -9.51 -7.75 -9.29
CA GLN A 141 -10.45 -8.78 -9.75
C GLN A 141 -10.81 -8.66 -11.23
N THR A 142 -10.66 -7.48 -11.84
CA THR A 142 -11.21 -7.18 -13.17
C THR A 142 -10.69 -8.12 -14.25
N TYR A 143 -9.38 -8.41 -14.25
CA TYR A 143 -8.79 -9.33 -15.20
C TYR A 143 -9.32 -10.76 -15.04
N LEU A 144 -9.45 -11.24 -13.80
CA LEU A 144 -9.90 -12.60 -13.53
C LEU A 144 -11.40 -12.78 -13.82
N VAL A 145 -12.21 -11.75 -13.61
CA VAL A 145 -13.63 -11.76 -14.00
C VAL A 145 -13.77 -11.81 -15.52
N ASP A 146 -13.06 -10.96 -16.26
CA ASP A 146 -13.06 -10.99 -17.74
C ASP A 146 -12.56 -12.34 -18.28
N TRP A 147 -11.53 -12.91 -17.65
CA TRP A 147 -11.02 -14.23 -17.98
C TRP A 147 -12.07 -15.33 -17.71
N ASP A 148 -12.72 -15.34 -16.54
CA ASP A 148 -13.77 -16.30 -16.17
C ASP A 148 -14.96 -16.24 -17.14
N ASP A 149 -15.41 -15.02 -17.46
CA ASP A 149 -16.53 -14.81 -18.39
C ASP A 149 -16.21 -15.32 -19.80
N LYS A 150 -15.00 -15.06 -20.30
CA LYS A 150 -14.53 -15.58 -21.60
C LYS A 150 -14.43 -17.10 -21.61
N TRP A 151 -13.83 -17.68 -20.57
CA TRP A 151 -13.69 -19.13 -20.44
C TRP A 151 -15.06 -19.80 -20.43
N ARG A 152 -16.01 -19.29 -19.62
CA ARG A 152 -17.37 -19.81 -19.54
C ARG A 152 -18.12 -19.69 -20.85
N GLY A 153 -18.02 -18.55 -21.54
CA GLY A 153 -18.67 -18.36 -22.84
C GLY A 153 -18.23 -19.40 -23.87
N LEU A 154 -16.92 -19.67 -23.93
CA LEU A 154 -16.39 -20.71 -24.82
C LEU A 154 -16.81 -22.12 -24.40
N HIS A 155 -16.82 -22.41 -23.09
CA HIS A 155 -17.29 -23.71 -22.58
C HIS A 155 -18.79 -23.93 -22.86
N GLU A 156 -19.63 -22.89 -22.70
CA GLU A 156 -21.05 -22.93 -23.07
C GLU A 156 -21.25 -23.14 -24.58
N ASP A 157 -20.43 -22.51 -25.42
CA ASP A 157 -20.46 -22.72 -26.86
C ASP A 157 -20.11 -24.18 -27.22
N PHE A 158 -19.19 -24.82 -26.50
CA PHE A 158 -18.92 -26.26 -26.65
C PHE A 158 -20.12 -27.11 -26.22
N LEU A 159 -20.68 -26.85 -25.03
CA LEU A 159 -21.84 -27.59 -24.52
C LEU A 159 -23.08 -27.47 -25.41
N THR A 160 -23.24 -26.34 -26.11
CA THR A 160 -24.34 -26.11 -27.07
C THR A 160 -24.03 -26.59 -28.48
N GLY A 161 -22.84 -27.16 -28.73
CA GLY A 161 -22.43 -27.70 -30.01
C GLY A 161 -22.10 -26.64 -31.07
N LYS A 162 -21.82 -25.39 -30.67
CA LYS A 162 -21.35 -24.34 -31.57
C LYS A 162 -19.86 -24.49 -31.92
N ILE A 163 -19.08 -25.14 -31.05
CA ILE A 163 -17.68 -25.49 -31.29
C ILE A 163 -17.46 -26.98 -31.03
N ASP A 164 -16.55 -27.60 -31.79
CA ASP A 164 -16.32 -29.05 -31.77
C ASP A 164 -15.42 -29.52 -30.63
N GLN A 165 -14.64 -28.62 -30.03
CA GLN A 165 -13.66 -28.93 -28.98
C GLN A 165 -13.91 -28.08 -27.76
N ASP A 166 -13.81 -28.71 -26.59
CA ASP A 166 -13.88 -28.00 -25.32
C ASP A 166 -12.61 -27.18 -25.07
N VAL A 167 -12.74 -26.18 -24.20
CA VAL A 167 -11.64 -25.36 -23.73
C VAL A 167 -10.83 -26.08 -22.65
N ALA A 168 -9.59 -25.65 -22.47
CA ALA A 168 -8.73 -26.09 -21.37
C ALA A 168 -9.33 -25.70 -20.00
N HIS A 169 -9.40 -26.64 -19.05
CA HIS A 169 -10.04 -26.44 -17.74
C HIS A 169 -9.09 -26.01 -16.62
N TYR A 170 -7.78 -25.96 -16.86
CA TYR A 170 -6.80 -25.50 -15.89
C TYR A 170 -6.10 -24.23 -16.37
N VAL A 171 -5.65 -23.39 -15.43
CA VAL A 171 -4.80 -22.22 -15.70
C VAL A 171 -3.48 -22.43 -15.02
N ASP A 172 -2.40 -22.32 -15.79
CA ASP A 172 -1.04 -22.27 -15.25
C ASP A 172 -0.77 -20.87 -14.69
N ILE A 173 -0.49 -20.76 -13.39
CA ILE A 173 -0.36 -19.46 -12.70
C ILE A 173 0.95 -18.73 -13.06
N GLU A 174 1.98 -19.45 -13.51
CA GLU A 174 3.25 -18.84 -13.92
C GLU A 174 3.08 -18.11 -15.25
N THR A 175 2.38 -18.72 -16.20
CA THR A 175 2.23 -18.20 -17.57
C THR A 175 0.89 -17.51 -17.81
N MET A 176 -0.10 -17.73 -16.95
CA MET A 176 -1.51 -17.35 -17.13
C MET A 176 -2.15 -17.96 -18.40
N ILE A 177 -1.60 -19.08 -18.90
CA ILE A 177 -2.07 -19.76 -20.10
C ILE A 177 -2.98 -20.95 -19.71
N PRO A 178 -4.16 -21.11 -20.34
CA PRO A 178 -5.00 -22.29 -20.14
C PRO A 178 -4.33 -23.59 -20.60
N CYS A 179 -4.51 -24.67 -19.85
CA CYS A 179 -4.01 -26.01 -20.15
C CYS A 179 -5.03 -27.11 -19.77
N PHE A 180 -4.91 -28.29 -20.40
CA PHE A 180 -5.86 -29.39 -20.21
C PHE A 180 -5.55 -30.28 -19.00
N GLU A 181 -4.31 -30.26 -18.51
CA GLU A 181 -3.83 -31.19 -17.49
C GLU A 181 -3.62 -30.51 -16.15
N ALA A 182 -4.03 -31.19 -15.08
CA ALA A 182 -3.72 -30.81 -13.70
C ALA A 182 -2.20 -30.83 -13.44
N GLY A 183 -1.75 -30.11 -12.42
CA GLY A 183 -0.36 -30.13 -12.00
C GLY A 183 -0.03 -29.06 -10.96
N PRO A 184 1.19 -29.08 -10.40
CA PRO A 184 1.67 -28.03 -9.52
C PRO A 184 1.59 -26.65 -10.20
N GLY A 185 1.17 -25.62 -9.45
CA GLY A 185 1.03 -24.26 -9.98
C GLY A 185 -0.16 -24.06 -10.92
N ARG A 186 -1.07 -25.04 -11.03
CA ARG A 186 -2.26 -24.95 -11.88
C ARG A 186 -3.55 -24.94 -11.07
N VAL A 187 -4.50 -24.10 -11.47
CA VAL A 187 -5.81 -23.96 -10.81
C VAL A 187 -6.91 -24.33 -11.79
N HIS A 188 -7.86 -25.15 -11.37
CA HIS A 188 -9.03 -25.49 -12.18
C HIS A 188 -9.95 -24.26 -12.33
N ALA A 189 -10.48 -24.01 -13.53
CA ALA A 189 -11.32 -22.85 -13.85
C ALA A 189 -12.53 -22.73 -12.90
N GLN A 190 -13.16 -23.86 -12.56
CA GLN A 190 -14.25 -23.90 -11.58
C GLN A 190 -13.87 -23.35 -10.19
N HIS A 191 -12.63 -23.51 -9.73
CA HIS A 191 -12.21 -22.94 -8.44
C HIS A 191 -12.10 -21.41 -8.52
N ILE A 192 -11.62 -20.89 -9.66
CA ILE A 192 -11.57 -19.46 -9.93
C ILE A 192 -13.00 -18.90 -9.96
N HIS A 193 -13.89 -19.57 -10.70
CA HIS A 193 -15.30 -19.20 -10.79
C HIS A 193 -15.98 -19.13 -9.42
N SER A 194 -15.83 -20.18 -8.60
CA SER A 194 -16.43 -20.24 -7.27
C SER A 194 -15.85 -19.19 -6.32
N ALA A 195 -14.58 -18.84 -6.46
CA ALA A 195 -13.93 -17.86 -5.60
C ALA A 195 -14.34 -16.41 -5.96
N LEU A 196 -14.61 -16.14 -7.24
CA LEU A 196 -14.99 -14.82 -7.75
C LEU A 196 -16.46 -14.48 -7.50
N ARG A 197 -17.36 -15.47 -7.50
CA ARG A 197 -18.80 -15.20 -7.47
C ARG A 197 -19.44 -15.51 -6.12
N SER A 198 -20.18 -14.54 -5.62
CA SER A 198 -21.03 -14.63 -4.43
C SER A 198 -22.40 -15.19 -4.79
N GLY A 199 -22.57 -16.50 -4.68
CA GLY A 199 -23.89 -17.09 -4.71
C GLY A 199 -24.62 -17.07 -6.05
N THR A 200 -25.75 -17.77 -6.09
CA THR A 200 -26.62 -17.90 -7.26
C THR A 200 -28.06 -18.02 -6.80
N THR A 201 -28.96 -17.28 -7.45
CA THR A 201 -30.41 -17.55 -7.34
C THR A 201 -30.80 -18.53 -8.44
N MET A 202 -31.21 -19.73 -8.05
CA MET A 202 -31.60 -20.80 -8.96
C MET A 202 -33.12 -20.84 -9.10
N PHE A 203 -33.58 -20.80 -10.34
CA PHE A 203 -34.95 -21.10 -10.71
C PHE A 203 -34.97 -22.43 -11.45
N ILE A 204 -35.47 -23.48 -10.80
CA ILE A 204 -35.66 -24.80 -11.41
C ILE A 204 -37.16 -24.97 -11.65
N ALA A 205 -37.55 -25.28 -12.89
CA ALA A 205 -38.96 -25.47 -13.23
C ALA A 205 -39.60 -26.55 -12.33
N GLY A 206 -40.64 -26.18 -11.60
CA GLY A 206 -41.31 -27.06 -10.63
C GLY A 206 -40.76 -27.03 -9.20
N ALA A 207 -39.73 -26.23 -8.91
CA ALA A 207 -39.23 -25.98 -7.56
C ALA A 207 -39.40 -24.51 -7.16
N PRO A 208 -39.57 -24.19 -5.86
CA PRO A 208 -39.51 -22.82 -5.39
C PRO A 208 -38.10 -22.24 -5.64
N PRO A 209 -37.97 -20.92 -5.84
CA PRO A 209 -36.68 -20.27 -6.02
C PRO A 209 -35.76 -20.57 -4.83
N MET A 210 -34.51 -20.92 -5.11
CA MET A 210 -33.49 -21.15 -4.09
C MET A 210 -32.38 -20.12 -4.27
N ALA A 211 -32.11 -19.33 -3.24
CA ALA A 211 -30.96 -18.44 -3.19
C ALA A 211 -29.88 -19.06 -2.32
N VAL A 212 -28.68 -19.17 -2.85
CA VAL A 212 -27.47 -19.45 -2.08
C VAL A 212 -26.64 -18.19 -2.14
N ASP A 213 -26.39 -17.56 -0.99
CA ASP A 213 -25.65 -16.29 -0.91
C ASP A 213 -24.38 -16.50 -0.09
N HIS A 214 -23.24 -16.20 -0.69
CA HIS A 214 -21.92 -16.41 -0.10
C HIS A 214 -21.08 -15.19 -0.38
N TYR A 215 -20.29 -14.73 0.59
CA TYR A 215 -19.32 -13.67 0.30
C TYR A 215 -18.17 -14.24 -0.56
N PRO A 216 -17.74 -13.59 -1.67
CA PRO A 216 -16.75 -14.17 -2.55
C PRO A 216 -15.42 -14.35 -1.82
N GLU A 217 -14.83 -15.55 -1.90
CA GLU A 217 -13.55 -15.85 -1.28
C GLU A 217 -12.46 -14.87 -1.74
N PHE A 218 -12.44 -14.58 -3.05
CA PHE A 218 -11.45 -13.69 -3.64
C PHE A 218 -11.53 -12.25 -3.10
N GLN A 219 -12.75 -11.78 -2.83
CA GLN A 219 -12.98 -10.46 -2.23
C GLN A 219 -12.51 -10.42 -0.77
N SER A 220 -12.78 -11.47 0.00
CA SER A 220 -12.27 -11.63 1.37
C SER A 220 -10.74 -11.57 1.42
N ILE A 221 -10.06 -12.29 0.52
CA ILE A 221 -8.59 -12.28 0.43
C ILE A 221 -8.07 -10.88 0.15
N ILE A 222 -8.54 -10.23 -0.92
CA ILE A 222 -8.03 -8.93 -1.34
C ILE A 222 -8.29 -7.85 -0.28
N TYR A 223 -9.47 -7.83 0.34
CA TYR A 223 -9.78 -6.83 1.36
C TYR A 223 -9.00 -7.10 2.64
N SER A 224 -8.84 -8.36 3.06
CA SER A 224 -7.99 -8.70 4.21
C SER A 224 -6.55 -8.20 4.03
N GLN A 225 -5.98 -8.37 2.82
CA GLN A 225 -4.65 -7.88 2.46
C GLN A 225 -4.60 -6.35 2.50
N TRP A 226 -5.63 -5.67 1.97
CA TRP A 226 -5.70 -4.22 1.99
C TRP A 226 -5.76 -3.65 3.42
N PHE A 227 -6.64 -4.17 4.28
CA PHE A 227 -6.74 -3.71 5.68
C PHE A 227 -5.43 -3.97 6.45
N ALA A 228 -4.77 -5.12 6.21
CA ALA A 228 -3.47 -5.41 6.79
C ALA A 228 -2.38 -4.45 6.30
N TYR A 229 -2.31 -4.21 4.99
CA TYR A 229 -1.35 -3.29 4.39
C TYR A 229 -1.56 -1.86 4.88
N MET A 230 -2.79 -1.35 4.82
CA MET A 230 -3.10 0.04 5.18
C MET A 230 -2.84 0.29 6.67
N HIS A 231 -3.15 -0.68 7.54
CA HIS A 231 -2.79 -0.60 8.96
C HIS A 231 -1.27 -0.52 9.16
N ALA A 232 -0.48 -1.33 8.45
CA ALA A 232 0.98 -1.31 8.55
C ALA A 232 1.57 0.03 8.05
N ILE A 233 1.08 0.54 6.92
CA ILE A 233 1.47 1.86 6.41
C ILE A 233 1.18 2.95 7.45
N TRP A 234 -0.03 2.94 7.99
CA TRP A 234 -0.42 3.88 9.04
C TRP A 234 0.49 3.78 10.27
N ASP A 235 0.53 2.62 10.94
CA ASP A 235 1.17 2.50 12.26
C ASP A 235 2.70 2.53 12.21
N GLU A 236 3.31 2.00 11.15
CA GLU A 236 4.77 1.86 11.06
C GLU A 236 5.45 2.99 10.27
N GLN A 237 4.75 3.71 9.38
CA GLN A 237 5.39 4.76 8.56
C GLN A 237 4.92 6.18 8.87
N PHE A 238 3.62 6.39 9.04
CA PHE A 238 3.05 7.75 9.06
C PHE A 238 2.69 8.24 10.45
N ARG A 239 2.22 7.33 11.31
CA ARG A 239 1.76 7.68 12.66
C ARG A 239 2.88 8.29 13.52
N GLU A 240 4.09 7.74 13.42
CA GLU A 240 5.26 8.29 14.11
C GLU A 240 5.70 9.64 13.53
N LYS A 241 5.71 9.80 12.20
CA LYS A 241 6.03 11.08 11.55
C LYS A 241 5.11 12.21 12.00
N ILE A 242 3.80 11.94 12.10
CA ILE A 242 2.81 12.90 12.59
C ILE A 242 3.10 13.26 14.06
N ALA A 243 3.41 12.27 14.90
CA ALA A 243 3.77 12.53 16.30
C ALA A 243 5.00 13.43 16.40
N THR A 244 6.08 13.07 15.70
CA THR A 244 7.34 13.81 15.68
C THR A 244 7.15 15.25 15.21
N TYR A 245 6.34 15.49 14.17
CA TYR A 245 6.05 16.83 13.68
C TYR A 245 5.41 17.74 14.75
N PHE A 246 4.44 17.21 15.50
CA PHE A 246 3.73 18.00 16.53
C PHE A 246 4.42 18.00 17.91
N SER A 247 5.41 17.12 18.09
CA SER A 247 6.16 16.95 19.32
C SER A 247 6.98 18.20 19.62
N THR A 248 7.03 18.58 20.88
CA THR A 248 7.82 19.72 21.37
C THR A 248 8.50 19.31 22.67
N GLU A 249 9.61 19.94 23.05
CA GLU A 249 10.28 19.61 24.32
C GLU A 249 9.34 19.72 25.54
N ALA A 250 8.42 20.69 25.52
CA ALA A 250 7.45 20.90 26.60
C ALA A 250 6.30 19.87 26.60
N VAL A 251 5.97 19.31 25.43
CA VAL A 251 4.88 18.36 25.23
C VAL A 251 5.37 17.31 24.24
N PRO A 252 6.13 16.30 24.71
CA PRO A 252 6.57 15.22 23.87
C PRO A 252 5.36 14.40 23.44
N LEU A 253 5.29 14.07 22.16
CA LEU A 253 4.29 13.17 21.60
C LEU A 253 4.97 11.91 21.06
N GLU A 254 4.35 10.76 21.33
CA GLU A 254 4.71 9.49 20.75
C GLU A 254 3.70 9.11 19.66
N LYS A 255 4.06 8.14 18.78
CA LYS A 255 3.15 7.63 17.75
C LYS A 255 1.77 7.27 18.31
N ASP A 256 1.78 6.80 19.53
CA ASP A 256 0.62 6.32 20.23
C ASP A 256 -0.37 7.46 20.55
N ASP A 257 0.08 8.69 20.75
CA ASP A 257 -0.77 9.86 20.99
C ASP A 257 -1.57 10.26 19.75
N VAL A 258 -1.14 9.85 18.56
CA VAL A 258 -1.86 10.09 17.31
C VAL A 258 -2.99 9.06 17.19
N LEU A 259 -4.20 9.49 17.58
CA LEU A 259 -5.42 8.70 17.50
C LEU A 259 -6.33 9.21 16.39
N ASN A 260 -6.86 8.29 15.61
CA ASN A 260 -7.80 8.60 14.54
C ASN A 260 -8.79 7.45 14.37
N ASP A 261 -10.08 7.77 14.30
CA ASP A 261 -11.13 6.76 14.27
C ASP A 261 -11.16 5.98 12.95
N PHE A 262 -10.81 6.61 11.82
CA PHE A 262 -10.71 5.94 10.53
C PHE A 262 -9.66 4.82 10.54
N PHE A 263 -8.46 5.11 11.03
CA PHE A 263 -7.40 4.09 11.16
C PHE A 263 -7.65 3.13 12.33
N GLY A 264 -8.36 3.58 13.36
CA GLY A 264 -8.85 2.74 14.45
C GLY A 264 -9.78 1.63 13.94
N ASP A 265 -10.71 1.98 13.05
CA ASP A 265 -11.62 1.03 12.41
C ASP A 265 -10.87 0.06 11.50
N ILE A 266 -9.93 0.56 10.68
CA ILE A 266 -9.05 -0.29 9.86
C ILE A 266 -8.34 -1.35 10.72
N ARG A 267 -7.83 -0.97 11.89
CA ARG A 267 -7.20 -1.92 12.84
C ARG A 267 -8.18 -2.98 13.34
N LEU A 268 -9.40 -2.59 13.70
CA LEU A 268 -10.41 -3.51 14.23
C LEU A 268 -10.86 -4.52 13.16
N ILE A 269 -11.09 -4.05 11.92
CA ILE A 269 -11.45 -4.92 10.79
C ILE A 269 -10.31 -5.87 10.44
N ARG A 270 -9.08 -5.36 10.37
CA ARG A 270 -7.87 -6.15 10.18
C ARG A 270 -7.76 -7.26 11.22
N ASN A 271 -8.04 -6.96 12.49
CA ASN A 271 -7.99 -7.97 13.55
C ASN A 271 -8.97 -9.11 13.31
N ASP A 272 -10.20 -8.78 12.89
CA ASP A 272 -11.20 -9.81 12.61
C ASP A 272 -10.85 -10.66 11.38
N TYR A 273 -10.30 -10.08 10.31
CA TYR A 273 -9.77 -10.85 9.19
C TYR A 273 -8.61 -11.78 9.61
N VAL A 274 -7.62 -11.25 10.33
CA VAL A 274 -6.36 -11.97 10.62
C VAL A 274 -6.49 -12.95 11.78
N HIS A 275 -7.27 -12.62 12.80
CA HIS A 275 -7.33 -13.40 14.05
C HIS A 275 -8.66 -14.14 14.24
N ASN A 276 -9.75 -13.68 13.61
CA ASN A 276 -11.08 -14.24 13.78
C ASN A 276 -11.65 -14.84 12.48
N GLN A 277 -10.79 -15.16 11.51
CA GLN A 277 -11.17 -15.83 10.26
C GLN A 277 -12.25 -15.08 9.46
N GLY A 278 -12.26 -13.75 9.55
CA GLY A 278 -13.27 -12.92 8.91
C GLY A 278 -14.63 -12.93 9.63
N VAL A 279 -14.70 -13.40 10.88
CA VAL A 279 -15.91 -13.29 11.72
C VAL A 279 -15.80 -12.06 12.60
N THR A 280 -16.88 -11.27 12.62
CA THR A 280 -16.94 -10.00 13.33
C THR A 280 -16.92 -10.22 14.85
N THR A 281 -15.91 -9.70 15.52
CA THR A 281 -15.79 -9.67 16.99
C THR A 281 -15.31 -8.31 17.49
N ASP A 282 -14.26 -7.76 16.89
CA ASP A 282 -13.69 -6.46 17.24
C ASP A 282 -14.27 -5.34 16.37
N ALA A 283 -14.57 -5.62 15.10
CA ALA A 283 -15.09 -4.66 14.15
C ALA A 283 -16.49 -4.13 14.52
N VAL A 284 -17.22 -4.79 15.42
CA VAL A 284 -18.46 -4.23 16.02
C VAL A 284 -18.23 -2.91 16.77
N LYS A 285 -16.97 -2.62 17.14
CA LYS A 285 -16.56 -1.39 17.84
C LYS A 285 -16.14 -0.28 16.86
N CYS A 286 -16.26 -0.52 15.55
CA CYS A 286 -15.95 0.50 14.56
C CYS A 286 -16.85 1.72 14.77
N LYS A 287 -16.27 2.90 14.59
CA LYS A 287 -16.93 4.18 14.86
C LYS A 287 -17.48 4.84 13.61
N LEU A 288 -16.92 4.56 12.44
CA LEU A 288 -17.45 5.03 11.18
C LEU A 288 -18.82 4.37 10.97
N PRO A 289 -19.88 5.16 10.67
CA PRO A 289 -21.23 4.64 10.45
C PRO A 289 -21.34 3.78 9.18
N LEU A 290 -20.26 3.69 8.40
CA LEU A 290 -20.13 2.91 7.18
C LEU A 290 -20.31 1.41 7.41
N TRP A 291 -19.81 0.89 8.52
CA TRP A 291 -19.50 -0.54 8.65
C TRP A 291 -20.67 -1.41 9.11
N GLN A 292 -21.47 -0.92 10.07
CA GLN A 292 -22.69 -1.57 10.56
C GLN A 292 -22.58 -3.09 10.83
N PHE A 293 -21.41 -3.55 11.30
CA PHE A 293 -21.18 -4.98 11.50
C PHE A 293 -21.95 -5.56 12.70
N GLU A 294 -22.39 -6.81 12.56
CA GLU A 294 -23.07 -7.56 13.62
C GLU A 294 -22.13 -8.59 14.28
N PRO A 295 -22.13 -8.71 15.63
CA PRO A 295 -21.32 -9.69 16.33
C PRO A 295 -21.58 -11.13 15.86
N GLY A 296 -20.51 -11.88 15.57
CA GLY A 296 -20.59 -13.28 15.15
C GLY A 296 -21.02 -13.51 13.70
N LYS A 297 -21.22 -12.44 12.91
CA LYS A 297 -21.47 -12.53 11.46
C LYS A 297 -20.17 -12.40 10.67
N PRO A 298 -20.08 -12.98 9.46
CA PRO A 298 -18.95 -12.74 8.55
C PRO A 298 -18.79 -11.25 8.21
N LEU A 299 -17.53 -10.81 8.04
CA LEU A 299 -17.15 -9.51 7.51
C LEU A 299 -17.48 -9.45 6.01
N ASN A 300 -18.72 -9.14 5.70
CA ASN A 300 -19.19 -8.95 4.33
C ASN A 300 -19.06 -7.48 3.95
N ILE A 301 -17.83 -7.06 3.61
CA ILE A 301 -17.55 -5.69 3.21
C ILE A 301 -17.86 -5.52 1.73
N THR A 302 -18.69 -4.55 1.36
CA THR A 302 -19.04 -4.32 -0.05
C THR A 302 -18.02 -3.43 -0.77
N THR A 303 -18.02 -3.49 -2.11
CA THR A 303 -17.21 -2.59 -2.94
C THR A 303 -17.58 -1.12 -2.70
N GLU A 304 -18.87 -0.83 -2.53
CA GLU A 304 -19.37 0.52 -2.23
C GLU A 304 -18.82 1.03 -0.90
N GLN A 305 -18.72 0.16 0.11
CA GLN A 305 -18.09 0.53 1.38
C GLN A 305 -16.61 0.86 1.20
N MET A 306 -15.87 0.07 0.41
CA MET A 306 -14.45 0.36 0.12
C MET A 306 -14.27 1.67 -0.65
N VAL A 307 -15.13 1.96 -1.64
CA VAL A 307 -15.10 3.22 -2.40
C VAL A 307 -15.44 4.41 -1.52
N ALA A 308 -16.40 4.27 -0.59
CA ALA A 308 -16.78 5.33 0.34
C ALA A 308 -15.62 5.78 1.25
N LEU A 309 -14.57 4.97 1.42
CA LEU A 309 -13.38 5.36 2.18
C LEU A 309 -12.63 6.54 1.57
N ILE A 310 -12.76 6.79 0.27
CA ILE A 310 -12.12 7.93 -0.41
C ILE A 310 -12.62 9.24 0.19
N GLU A 311 -13.94 9.40 0.29
CA GLU A 311 -14.59 10.58 0.85
C GLU A 311 -14.42 10.69 2.37
N LEU A 312 -14.17 9.56 3.04
CA LEU A 312 -13.98 9.49 4.50
C LEU A 312 -12.52 9.63 4.92
N PHE A 313 -11.58 9.77 3.99
CA PHE A 313 -10.17 9.91 4.33
C PHE A 313 -9.96 11.14 5.22
N PRO A 314 -9.36 10.99 6.42
CA PRO A 314 -9.46 11.99 7.48
C PRO A 314 -8.43 13.11 7.36
N ARG A 315 -8.29 13.74 6.18
CA ARG A 315 -7.26 14.73 5.86
C ARG A 315 -7.17 15.85 6.90
N ASP A 316 -8.28 16.54 7.15
CA ASP A 316 -8.31 17.67 8.08
C ASP A 316 -8.02 17.26 9.52
N ALA A 317 -8.51 16.09 9.94
CA ALA A 317 -8.30 15.60 11.30
C ALA A 317 -6.83 15.25 11.58
N LEU A 318 -6.09 14.79 10.57
CA LEU A 318 -4.66 14.48 10.68
C LEU A 318 -3.78 15.74 10.74
N ALA A 319 -4.27 16.88 10.26
CA ALA A 319 -3.58 18.17 10.33
C ALA A 319 -3.71 18.85 11.71
N VAL A 320 -4.51 18.29 12.62
CA VAL A 320 -4.70 18.83 13.97
C VAL A 320 -3.72 18.20 14.95
N LYS A 321 -3.09 19.05 15.79
CA LYS A 321 -2.17 18.59 16.85
C LYS A 321 -2.85 17.57 17.77
N PRO A 322 -2.29 16.36 17.93
CA PRO A 322 -2.81 15.36 18.86
C PRO A 322 -2.75 15.82 20.31
N THR A 323 -3.66 15.29 21.12
CA THR A 323 -3.62 15.47 22.58
C THR A 323 -2.77 14.35 23.18
N PRO A 324 -1.75 14.66 24.00
CA PRO A 324 -0.94 13.64 24.68
C PRO A 324 -1.82 12.74 25.51
N ARG A 325 -1.59 11.43 25.43
CA ARG A 325 -2.22 10.50 26.36
C ARG A 325 -1.66 10.75 27.75
N PRO A 326 -2.47 10.54 28.81
CA PRO A 326 -1.93 10.44 30.15
C PRO A 326 -0.87 9.34 30.17
N ALA A 327 0.25 9.59 30.85
CA ALA A 327 1.38 8.66 30.93
C ALA A 327 0.87 7.24 31.22
N GLN A 328 1.21 6.30 30.34
CA GLN A 328 0.84 4.90 30.54
C GLN A 328 1.50 4.42 31.84
N THR A 329 0.68 4.07 32.82
CA THR A 329 1.16 3.54 34.10
C THR A 329 1.60 2.07 34.00
N ARG A 330 1.35 1.40 32.87
CA ARG A 330 1.68 0.00 32.63
C ARG A 330 2.11 -0.26 31.19
N ALA A 331 3.15 -1.07 31.03
CA ALA A 331 3.64 -1.56 29.74
C ALA A 331 3.70 -3.10 29.74
N ASN A 332 3.65 -3.71 28.56
CA ASN A 332 3.87 -5.15 28.43
C ASN A 332 5.35 -5.49 28.63
N VAL A 333 5.63 -6.53 29.42
CA VAL A 333 7.00 -6.99 29.68
C VAL A 333 7.46 -7.88 28.53
N PRO A 334 8.55 -7.54 27.80
CA PRO A 334 9.04 -8.34 26.69
C PRO A 334 9.67 -9.65 27.19
N GLY A 335 9.42 -10.75 26.48
CA GLY A 335 10.03 -12.07 26.74
C GLY A 335 9.07 -13.24 26.55
N SER A 336 9.64 -14.45 26.49
CA SER A 336 8.88 -15.69 26.58
C SER A 336 9.15 -16.35 27.95
N ILE A 337 8.11 -16.92 28.54
CA ILE A 337 8.20 -17.71 29.77
C ILE A 337 7.86 -19.16 29.49
N ASP A 338 8.43 -20.08 30.27
CA ASP A 338 8.09 -21.50 30.19
C ASP A 338 6.57 -21.73 30.34
N LEU A 339 6.00 -22.62 29.51
CA LEU A 339 4.56 -22.85 29.46
C LEU A 339 4.01 -23.39 30.78
N ARG A 340 4.73 -24.30 31.44
CA ARG A 340 4.29 -24.87 32.72
C ARG A 340 4.33 -23.82 33.82
N LEU A 341 5.34 -22.95 33.80
CA LEU A 341 5.43 -21.82 34.72
C LEU A 341 4.28 -20.82 34.50
N LYS A 342 3.94 -20.51 33.25
CA LYS A 342 2.79 -19.67 32.90
C LYS A 342 1.49 -20.24 33.45
N GLU A 343 1.24 -21.53 33.24
CA GLU A 343 0.02 -22.19 33.71
C GLU A 343 -0.06 -22.21 35.24
N ALA A 344 1.04 -22.54 35.91
CA ALA A 344 1.13 -22.52 37.38
C ALA A 344 0.88 -21.12 37.93
N PHE A 345 1.47 -20.09 37.31
CA PHE A 345 1.27 -18.69 37.69
C PHE A 345 -0.19 -18.25 37.51
N VAL A 346 -0.80 -18.52 36.35
CA VAL A 346 -2.20 -18.15 36.08
C VAL A 346 -3.15 -18.86 37.03
N LYS A 347 -2.91 -20.16 37.31
CA LYS A 347 -3.70 -20.92 38.28
C LYS A 347 -3.57 -20.32 39.67
N ARG A 348 -2.35 -20.00 40.11
CA ARG A 348 -2.09 -19.45 41.45
C ARG A 348 -2.69 -18.05 41.63
N ALA A 349 -2.55 -17.17 40.63
CA ALA A 349 -3.19 -15.86 40.65
C ALA A 349 -4.72 -15.95 40.76
N LYS A 350 -5.34 -16.94 40.07
CA LYS A 350 -6.77 -17.20 40.16
C LYS A 350 -7.18 -17.72 41.55
N GLU A 351 -6.43 -18.65 42.13
CA GLU A 351 -6.67 -19.15 43.50
C GLU A 351 -6.60 -18.04 44.55
N LEU A 352 -5.60 -17.16 44.41
CA LEU A 352 -5.39 -16.03 45.31
C LEU A 352 -6.33 -14.84 45.02
N LYS A 353 -7.14 -14.91 43.95
CA LYS A 353 -8.03 -13.84 43.48
C LYS A 353 -7.29 -12.52 43.22
N VAL A 354 -6.01 -12.59 42.84
CA VAL A 354 -5.18 -11.42 42.53
C VAL A 354 -5.29 -11.10 41.04
N ASN A 355 -5.32 -9.81 40.71
CA ASN A 355 -5.24 -9.36 39.33
C ASN A 355 -3.90 -9.82 38.72
N ARG A 356 -3.93 -10.45 37.54
CA ARG A 356 -2.73 -11.01 36.90
C ARG A 356 -1.61 -9.97 36.73
N GLY A 357 -1.94 -8.73 36.39
CA GLY A 357 -0.96 -7.65 36.29
C GLY A 357 -0.36 -7.28 37.63
N ALA A 358 -1.15 -7.24 38.71
CA ALA A 358 -0.62 -7.01 40.05
C ALA A 358 0.31 -8.15 40.53
N ALA A 359 -0.03 -9.40 40.20
CA ALA A 359 0.84 -10.55 40.50
C ALA A 359 2.14 -10.53 39.69
N ILE A 360 2.11 -10.01 38.44
CA ILE A 360 3.31 -9.79 37.63
C ILE A 360 4.17 -8.69 38.26
N ASP A 361 3.58 -7.57 38.65
CA ASP A 361 4.29 -6.47 39.32
C ASP A 361 4.96 -6.96 40.62
N GLU A 362 4.25 -7.74 41.43
CA GLU A 362 4.78 -8.34 42.65
C GLU A 362 5.97 -9.26 42.36
N ALA A 363 5.83 -10.18 41.38
CA ALA A 363 6.90 -11.09 41.01
C ALA A 363 8.15 -10.36 40.49
N ILE A 364 7.97 -9.32 39.67
CA ILE A 364 9.07 -8.50 39.15
C ILE A 364 9.72 -7.71 40.28
N ASN A 365 8.94 -7.09 41.16
CA ASN A 365 9.45 -6.36 42.32
C ASN A 365 10.24 -7.27 43.27
N MET A 366 9.74 -8.48 43.54
CA MET A 366 10.46 -9.48 44.34
C MET A 366 11.77 -9.90 43.67
N TRP A 367 11.76 -10.10 42.35
CA TRP A 367 12.97 -10.44 41.61
C TRP A 367 13.99 -9.29 41.65
N LEU A 368 13.56 -8.04 41.40
CA LEU A 368 14.43 -6.85 41.49
C LEU A 368 15.01 -6.68 42.89
N ALA A 369 14.19 -6.81 43.94
CA ALA A 369 14.65 -6.75 45.32
C ALA A 369 15.68 -7.85 45.63
N SER A 370 15.46 -9.07 45.11
CA SER A 370 16.43 -10.19 45.28
C SER A 370 17.78 -9.97 44.59
N LYS A 371 17.88 -8.97 43.71
CA LYS A 371 19.09 -8.60 42.96
C LYS A 371 19.67 -7.25 43.38
N ALA A 372 19.01 -6.51 44.27
CA ALA A 372 19.52 -5.26 44.80
C ALA A 372 20.54 -5.46 45.93
N ASP A 373 20.49 -6.61 46.61
CA ASP A 373 21.39 -6.98 47.73
C ASP A 373 22.47 -8.02 47.36
N ALA A 374 22.71 -8.23 46.05
CA ALA A 374 23.75 -9.12 45.50
C ALA A 374 24.69 -8.30 44.62
#